data_AF-A0A6N8SBC8-F1
#
_entry.id   AF-A0A6N8SBC8-F1
#
_cell.length_a   1.000
_cell.length_b   1.000
_cell.length_c   1.000
_cell.angle_alpha   90.00
_cell.angle_beta   90.00
_cell.angle_gamma   90.00
#
_symmetry.space_group_name_H-M   'P 1'
#
loop_
_entity.id
_entity.type
_entity.pdbx_description
1 polymer ?
#
loop_
_entity_poly.entity_id
_entity_poly.type
_entity_poly.pdbx_seq_one_letter_code
_entity_poly.pdbx_strand_id
1 'polypeptide(L)'
;MTFATQDVATAGLDPQSADFLDRFAETMRAESGMDLPHAYFVEEARRRLAGGTVHHLVDHHTKPEQFQSSACFDAWAKGDEAA
;
A
#
# COMPACT_ATOMS: atom_id res chain seq x y z
N MET A 1 -21.81 -5.88 -5.45
CA MET A 1 -20.94 -6.95 -5.98
C MET A 1 -19.80 -7.09 -5.00
N THR A 2 -19.88 -8.06 -4.10
CA THR A 2 -19.00 -8.18 -2.93
C THR A 2 -17.89 -9.16 -3.28
N PHE A 3 -16.66 -8.65 -3.23
CA PHE A 3 -15.35 -9.25 -3.51
C PHE A 3 -15.27 -10.78 -3.39
N ALA A 4 -15.25 -11.47 -4.54
CA ALA A 4 -15.01 -12.90 -4.66
C ALA A 4 -13.52 -13.25 -4.57
N THR A 5 -12.79 -12.69 -3.61
CA THR A 5 -11.38 -13.02 -3.33
C THR A 5 -11.20 -13.88 -2.07
N GLN A 6 -12.30 -14.26 -1.41
CA GLN A 6 -12.25 -14.96 -0.12
C GLN A 6 -12.18 -16.49 -0.20
N ASP A 7 -12.26 -17.10 -1.39
CA ASP A 7 -12.39 -18.56 -1.53
C ASP A 7 -11.05 -19.32 -1.73
N VAL A 8 -9.94 -18.63 -1.98
CA VAL A 8 -8.64 -19.29 -2.25
C VAL A 8 -7.81 -19.55 -0.98
N ALA A 9 -8.19 -18.94 0.16
CA ALA A 9 -7.58 -19.25 1.45
C ALA A 9 -7.93 -20.66 1.99
N THR A 10 -8.79 -21.40 1.26
CA THR A 10 -9.33 -22.71 1.66
C THR A 10 -8.57 -23.91 1.09
N ALA A 11 -7.55 -23.70 0.27
CA ALA A 11 -6.56 -24.73 -0.04
C ALA A 11 -5.36 -24.48 0.88
N GLY A 12 -4.90 -25.47 1.65
CA GLY A 12 -3.84 -25.35 2.67
C GLY A 12 -2.43 -24.96 2.16
N LEU A 13 -2.34 -24.05 1.19
CA LEU A 13 -1.14 -23.34 0.80
C LEU A 13 -0.90 -22.20 1.78
N ASP A 14 0.35 -22.07 2.21
CA ASP A 14 0.81 -20.94 3.00
C ASP A 14 0.52 -19.62 2.24
N PRO A 15 -0.30 -18.71 2.80
CA PRO A 15 -0.61 -17.42 2.19
C PRO A 15 0.60 -16.49 2.08
N GLN A 16 1.77 -16.89 2.59
CA GLN A 16 3.04 -16.19 2.39
C GLN A 16 3.98 -16.90 1.41
N SER A 17 3.57 -18.02 0.82
CA SER A 17 4.37 -18.72 -0.19
C SER A 17 4.56 -17.88 -1.45
N ALA A 18 5.75 -17.98 -2.06
CA ALA A 18 6.08 -17.24 -3.27
C ALA A 18 5.11 -17.55 -4.42
N ASP A 19 4.79 -18.83 -4.64
CA ASP A 19 3.86 -19.25 -5.69
C ASP A 19 2.43 -18.71 -5.52
N PHE A 20 2.01 -18.47 -4.27
CA PHE A 20 0.73 -17.86 -3.96
C PHE A 20 0.76 -16.37 -4.25
N LEU A 21 1.83 -15.69 -3.78
CA LEU A 21 2.02 -14.26 -4.01
C LEU A 21 2.11 -13.93 -5.50
N ASP A 22 2.83 -14.71 -6.28
CA ASP A 22 2.96 -14.50 -7.73
C ASP A 22 1.61 -14.64 -8.45
N ARG A 23 0.84 -15.69 -8.13
CA ARG A 23 -0.51 -15.87 -8.71
C ARG A 23 -1.47 -14.77 -8.29
N PHE A 24 -1.42 -14.36 -7.03
CA PHE A 24 -2.27 -13.28 -6.53
C PHE A 24 -1.88 -11.93 -7.13
N ALA A 25 -0.58 -11.66 -7.30
CA ALA A 25 -0.04 -10.49 -7.97
C ALA A 25 -0.48 -10.40 -9.44
N GLU A 26 -0.45 -11.51 -10.17
CA GLU A 26 -0.87 -11.54 -11.57
C GLU A 26 -2.38 -11.28 -11.71
N THR A 27 -3.21 -11.85 -10.83
CA THR A 27 -4.64 -11.54 -10.78
C THR A 27 -4.88 -10.06 -10.52
N MET A 28 -4.18 -9.47 -9.53
CA MET A 28 -4.31 -8.04 -9.24
C MET A 28 -3.89 -7.15 -10.42
N ARG A 29 -2.84 -7.54 -11.16
CA ARG A 29 -2.37 -6.82 -12.34
C ARG A 29 -3.40 -6.86 -13.47
N ALA A 30 -3.95 -8.04 -13.75
CA ALA A 30 -4.98 -8.22 -14.76
C ALA A 30 -6.24 -7.42 -14.44
N GLU A 31 -6.61 -7.31 -13.16
CA GLU A 31 -7.78 -6.56 -12.70
C GLU A 31 -7.55 -5.04 -12.61
N SER A 32 -6.34 -4.58 -12.27
CA SER A 32 -6.12 -3.15 -12.02
C SER A 32 -6.04 -2.31 -13.29
N GLY A 33 -5.71 -2.92 -14.44
CA GLY A 33 -5.48 -2.21 -15.71
C GLY A 33 -4.32 -1.21 -15.65
N MET A 34 -3.45 -1.31 -14.64
CA MET A 34 -2.30 -0.43 -14.47
C MET A 34 -1.06 -1.06 -15.09
N ASP A 35 -0.32 -0.28 -15.88
CA ASP A 35 0.93 -0.73 -16.50
C ASP A 35 2.12 -0.60 -15.53
N LEU A 36 2.01 -1.31 -14.40
CA LEU A 36 3.09 -1.41 -13.41
C LEU A 36 3.80 -2.77 -13.51
N PRO A 37 5.07 -2.86 -13.08
CA PRO A 37 5.81 -4.13 -13.05
C PRO A 37 5.18 -5.17 -12.11
N HIS A 38 5.34 -6.46 -12.41
CA HIS A 38 4.82 -7.56 -11.57
C HIS A 38 5.31 -7.49 -10.11
N ALA A 39 6.58 -7.08 -9.90
CA ALA A 39 7.15 -6.92 -8.56
C ALA A 39 6.38 -5.93 -7.67
N TYR A 40 5.74 -4.91 -8.27
CA TYR A 40 4.86 -4.00 -7.53
C TYR A 40 3.65 -4.75 -6.94
N PHE A 41 3.02 -5.60 -7.76
CA PHE A 41 1.85 -6.37 -7.35
C PHE A 41 2.21 -7.46 -6.33
N VAL A 42 3.42 -8.01 -6.34
CA VAL A 42 3.89 -8.96 -5.31
C VAL A 42 3.97 -8.31 -3.93
N GLU A 43 4.47 -7.07 -3.85
CA GLU A 43 4.52 -6.33 -2.58
C GLU A 43 3.12 -5.93 -2.10
N GLU A 44 2.26 -5.49 -3.02
CA GLU A 44 0.85 -5.21 -2.71
C GLU A 44 0.12 -6.50 -2.25
N ALA A 45 0.45 -7.65 -2.84
CA ALA A 45 -0.10 -8.96 -2.48
C ALA A 45 0.26 -9.30 -1.04
N ARG A 46 1.56 -9.21 -0.72
CA ARG A 46 2.07 -9.44 0.63
C ARG A 46 1.40 -8.51 1.64
N ARG A 47 1.25 -7.23 1.30
CA ARG A 47 0.64 -6.23 2.17
C ARG A 47 -0.84 -6.48 2.44
N ARG A 48 -1.60 -6.90 1.43
CA ARG A 48 -3.02 -7.29 1.57
C ARG A 48 -3.19 -8.54 2.45
N LEU A 49 -2.30 -9.52 2.29
CA LEU A 49 -2.35 -10.78 3.03
C LEU A 49 -1.83 -10.67 4.47
N ALA A 50 -0.95 -9.71 4.76
CA ALA A 50 -0.44 -9.44 6.10
C ALA A 50 -1.49 -8.82 7.05
N GLY A 51 -2.72 -8.57 6.60
CA GLY A 51 -3.83 -8.22 7.49
C GLY A 51 -3.85 -6.76 7.93
N GLY A 52 -3.78 -5.83 6.99
CA GLY A 52 -4.05 -4.42 7.29
C GLY A 52 -4.29 -3.61 6.02
N THR A 53 -5.54 -3.57 5.58
CA THR A 53 -6.05 -2.69 4.52
C THR A 53 -5.39 -1.31 4.60
N VAL A 54 -4.50 -1.01 3.66
CA VAL A 54 -4.24 0.38 3.31
C VAL A 54 -4.62 0.51 1.86
N HIS A 55 -5.91 0.77 1.67
CA HIS A 55 -6.41 1.44 0.48
C HIS A 55 -5.58 2.73 0.30
N HIS A 56 -4.57 2.69 -0.55
CA HIS A 56 -3.90 3.89 -1.08
C HIS A 56 -3.58 3.72 -2.56
N LEU A 57 -4.47 3.06 -3.29
CA LEU A 57 -4.49 3.12 -4.75
C LEU A 57 -5.67 3.96 -5.28
N VAL A 58 -6.47 4.54 -4.39
CA VAL A 58 -7.48 5.54 -4.70
C VAL A 58 -7.43 6.66 -3.65
N ASP A 59 -6.25 7.20 -3.38
CA ASP A 59 -6.12 8.40 -2.59
C ASP A 59 -5.81 9.61 -3.46
N HIS A 60 -6.76 9.88 -4.36
CA HIS A 60 -6.82 11.16 -5.04
C HIS A 60 -7.41 12.28 -4.16
N HIS A 61 -7.81 12.04 -2.89
CA HIS A 61 -8.32 13.10 -2.01
C HIS A 61 -8.42 12.71 -0.51
N THR A 62 -7.35 12.22 0.13
CA THR A 62 -7.23 12.45 1.59
C THR A 62 -6.72 13.86 1.76
N LYS A 63 -7.56 14.71 2.37
CA LYS A 63 -7.19 16.06 2.77
C LYS A 63 -5.80 16.03 3.40
N PRO A 64 -4.87 16.92 3.00
CA PRO A 64 -3.60 17.00 3.70
C PRO A 64 -3.92 17.31 5.17
N GLU A 65 -3.68 16.34 6.05
CA GLU A 65 -3.42 16.63 7.45
C GLU A 65 -2.41 17.76 7.45
N GLN A 66 -2.76 18.90 8.07
CA GLN A 66 -1.86 20.04 8.16
C GLN A 66 -0.62 19.56 8.88
N PHE A 67 0.46 19.37 8.11
CA PHE A 67 1.73 18.92 8.62
C PHE A 67 2.23 19.96 9.62
N GLN A 68 2.03 19.70 10.92
CA GLN A 68 2.53 20.57 11.97
C GLN A 68 4.01 20.29 12.12
N SER A 69 4.85 21.21 11.65
CA SER A 69 6.29 21.13 11.90
C SER A 69 6.54 21.17 13.41
N SER A 70 7.50 20.37 13.87
CA SER A 70 7.95 20.46 15.26
C SER A 70 8.68 21.78 15.48
N ALA A 71 8.56 22.36 16.67
CA ALA A 71 9.28 23.59 17.03
C ALA A 71 10.80 23.47 16.86
N CYS A 72 11.36 22.25 16.99
CA CYS A 72 12.77 21.97 16.73
C CYS A 72 13.16 22.17 15.26
N PHE A 73 12.26 21.78 14.33
CA PHE A 73 12.47 21.98 12.90
C PHE A 73 12.36 23.47 12.55
N ASP A 74 11.38 24.18 13.10
CA ASP A 74 11.21 25.62 12.86
C ASP A 74 12.41 26.43 13.40
N ALA A 75 12.95 26.09 14.57
CA ALA A 75 14.11 26.74 15.16
C ALA A 75 15.41 26.52 14.35
N TRP A 76 15.52 25.38 13.66
CA TRP A 76 16.65 25.11 12.77
C TRP A 76 16.47 25.76 11.39
N ALA A 77 15.24 25.77 10.87
CA ALA A 77 14.92 26.33 9.55
C ALA A 77 14.91 27.87 9.56
N LYS A 78 14.44 28.48 10.66
CA LYS A 78 14.58 29.91 10.91
C LYS A 78 15.92 30.15 11.59
N GLY A 79 16.99 30.01 10.82
CA GLY A 79 18.31 30.43 11.28
C GLY A 79 18.25 31.92 11.62
N ASP A 80 18.34 32.22 12.91
CA ASP A 80 18.72 33.51 13.51
C ASP A 80 18.48 34.76 12.63
N GLU A 81 17.24 35.00 12.20
CA GLU A 81 16.83 36.33 11.74
C GLU A 81 16.51 37.13 13.01
N ALA A 82 17.60 37.55 13.64
CA ALA A 82 17.66 38.43 14.78
C ALA A 82 17.06 39.82 14.49
N ALA A 83 16.56 40.41 15.58
CA ALA A 83 16.24 41.83 15.84
C ALA A 83 14.80 42.30 15.60
#